data_AF-A0AAW3GNF1-F1
#
_entry.id   AF-A0AAW3GNF1-F1
#
_cell.length_a   1.000
_cell.length_b   1.000
_cell.length_c   1.000
_cell.angle_alpha   90.00
_cell.angle_beta   90.00
_cell.angle_gamma   90.00
#
_symmetry.space_group_name_H-M   'P 1'
#
loop_
_entity.id
_entity.type
_entity.pdbx_description
1 polymer ?
#
loop_
_entity_poly.entity_id
_entity_poly.type
_entity_poly.pdbx_seq_one_letter_code
_entity_poly.pdbx_strand_id
1 'polypeptide(L)'
;MDRSLVGEVGDSRALRAMSPNSDFSNYNQYEVLEELPVREGKIAPWFDEPGGGRQYKLDSDFVNQLQPLLQDGTPLIDKLIELGYLRRI
;
A
#
# COMPACT_ATOMS: atom_id res chain seq x y z
N MET A 1 -7.76 -3.38 7.22
CA MET A 1 -7.36 -2.61 6.02
C MET A 1 -6.89 -3.59 4.96
N ASP A 2 -7.25 -3.33 3.71
CA ASP A 2 -6.66 -4.01 2.55
C ASP A 2 -5.17 -3.64 2.49
N ARG A 3 -4.29 -4.65 2.61
CA ARG A 3 -2.83 -4.46 2.68
C ARG A 3 -2.19 -4.21 1.31
N SER A 4 -2.99 -4.11 0.25
CA SER A 4 -2.54 -3.82 -1.11
C SER A 4 -2.54 -2.33 -1.48
N LEU A 5 -2.95 -1.45 -0.55
CA LEU A 5 -2.99 0.00 -0.74
C LEU A 5 -1.72 0.67 -0.19
N VAL A 6 -1.08 1.49 -1.02
CA VAL A 6 0.07 2.33 -0.66
C VAL A 6 -0.26 3.77 -1.02
N GLY A 7 0.17 4.75 -0.21
CA GLY A 7 -0.04 6.17 -0.49
C GLY A 7 1.26 6.88 -0.86
N GLU A 8 1.16 8.06 -1.46
CA GLU A 8 2.32 8.89 -1.82
C GLU A 8 3.19 9.22 -0.59
N VAL A 9 4.51 9.24 -0.75
CA VAL A 9 5.42 9.74 0.29
C VAL A 9 5.19 11.24 0.51
N GLY A 10 5.11 11.65 1.78
CA GLY A 10 4.88 13.05 2.15
C GLY A 10 3.41 13.46 2.28
N ASP A 11 2.46 12.66 1.78
CA ASP A 11 1.03 12.91 2.02
C ASP A 11 0.73 12.85 3.53
N SER A 12 0.11 13.92 4.03
CA SER A 12 -0.28 14.04 5.44
C SER A 12 -1.33 12.99 5.80
N ARG A 13 -1.51 12.75 7.11
CA ARG A 13 -2.53 11.81 7.60
C ARG A 13 -3.94 12.16 7.10
N ALA A 14 -4.28 13.44 7.07
CA ALA A 14 -5.55 13.96 6.59
C ALA A 14 -5.78 13.64 5.10
N LEU A 15 -4.74 13.73 4.28
CA LEU A 15 -4.82 13.42 2.84
C LEU A 15 -5.05 11.93 2.57
N ARG A 16 -4.72 11.05 3.54
CA ARG A 16 -4.89 9.60 3.43
C ARG A 16 -6.28 9.11 3.86
N ALA A 17 -7.10 9.96 4.48
CA ALA A 17 -8.43 9.64 4.99
C ALA A 17 -8.50 8.25 5.68
N MET A 18 -7.52 7.97 6.55
CA MET A 18 -7.44 6.69 7.27
C MET A 18 -8.28 6.72 8.53
N SER A 19 -8.77 5.55 8.95
CA SER A 19 -9.58 5.42 10.16
C SER A 19 -8.83 5.98 11.38
N PRO A 20 -9.50 6.66 12.32
CA PRO A 20 -8.87 7.10 13.57
C PRO A 20 -8.32 5.93 14.39
N ASN A 21 -8.83 4.71 14.17
CA ASN A 21 -8.34 3.48 14.81
C ASN A 21 -7.15 2.84 14.08
N SER A 22 -6.61 3.47 13.04
CA SER A 22 -5.42 2.96 12.34
C SER A 22 -4.19 3.11 13.23
N ASP A 23 -3.29 2.14 13.18
CA ASP A 23 -2.00 2.24 13.86
C ASP A 23 -1.04 3.08 13.02
N PHE A 24 -0.97 4.39 13.32
CA PHE A 24 -0.06 5.31 12.66
C PHE A 24 1.39 5.21 13.16
N SER A 25 1.66 4.45 14.22
CA SER A 25 3.04 4.16 14.62
C SER A 25 3.71 3.18 13.65
N ASN A 26 2.91 2.38 12.96
CA ASN A 26 3.34 1.48 11.89
C ASN A 26 3.41 2.19 10.53
N TYR A 27 4.20 3.26 10.46
CA TYR A 27 4.49 3.98 9.22
C TYR A 27 5.70 3.36 8.52
N ASN A 28 5.51 2.95 7.27
CA ASN A 28 6.54 2.32 6.45
C ASN A 28 6.68 3.03 5.12
N GLN A 29 7.91 3.18 4.66
CA GLN A 29 8.23 3.72 3.35
C GLN A 29 8.94 2.66 2.53
N TYR A 30 8.64 2.65 1.23
CA TYR A 30 9.21 1.71 0.29
C TYR A 30 9.61 2.45 -0.97
N GLU A 31 10.74 2.05 -1.52
CA GLU A 31 11.19 2.40 -2.84
C GLU A 31 10.82 1.28 -3.80
N VAL A 32 10.26 1.64 -4.95
CA VAL A 32 9.93 0.72 -6.03
C VAL A 32 11.20 0.49 -6.84
N LEU A 33 11.70 -0.75 -6.83
CA LEU A 33 12.90 -1.15 -7.55
C LEU A 33 12.58 -1.73 -8.94
N GLU A 34 11.40 -2.33 -9.09
CA GLU A 34 10.87 -2.85 -10.36
C GLU A 34 9.43 -2.39 -10.57
N GLU A 35 9.01 -2.21 -11.82
CA GLU A 35 7.65 -1.76 -12.14
C GLU A 35 6.59 -2.69 -11.56
N LEU A 36 5.65 -2.11 -10.82
CA LEU A 36 4.52 -2.83 -10.23
C LEU A 36 3.23 -2.43 -10.96
N PRO A 37 2.40 -3.40 -11.38
CA PRO A 37 1.10 -3.09 -11.94
C PRO A 37 0.21 -2.55 -10.82
N VAL A 38 -0.01 -1.24 -10.82
CA VAL A 38 -0.86 -0.54 -9.85
C VAL A 38 -1.95 0.24 -10.55
N ARG A 39 -3.09 0.37 -9.86
CA ARG A 39 -4.13 1.33 -10.19
C ARG A 39 -3.97 2.52 -9.26
N GLU A 40 -3.64 3.66 -9.85
CA GLU A 40 -3.63 4.94 -9.15
C GLU A 40 -5.06 5.47 -8.99
N GLY A 41 -5.34 6.09 -7.85
CA GLY A 41 -6.58 6.82 -7.62
C GLY A 41 -6.39 7.95 -6.62
N LYS A 42 -7.26 8.95 -6.73
CA LYS A 42 -7.39 9.98 -5.71
C LYS A 42 -8.20 9.46 -4.53
N ILE A 43 -7.70 9.68 -3.32
CA ILE A 43 -8.38 9.28 -2.08
C ILE A 43 -9.61 10.18 -1.88
N ALA A 44 -10.79 9.58 -1.72
CA ALA A 44 -12.02 10.32 -1.41
C ALA A 44 -12.02 10.81 0.05
N PRO A 45 -12.75 11.89 0.37
CA PRO A 45 -12.96 12.30 1.76
C PRO A 45 -13.64 11.18 2.56
N TRP A 46 -13.14 10.90 3.76
CA TRP A 46 -13.70 9.89 4.65
C TRP A 46 -13.21 10.09 6.10
N PHE A 47 -13.88 9.48 7.09
CA PHE A 47 -13.54 9.60 8.52
C PHE A 47 -13.35 11.05 9.02
N ASP A 48 -14.19 11.98 8.55
CA ASP A 48 -14.09 13.42 8.83
C ASP A 48 -12.76 14.07 8.40
N GLU A 49 -12.00 13.40 7.53
CA GLU A 49 -10.78 13.91 6.91
C GLU A 49 -11.03 14.28 5.44
N PRO A 50 -10.35 15.33 4.93
CA PRO A 50 -10.57 15.83 3.58
C PRO A 50 -10.15 14.84 2.48
N GLY A 51 -9.26 13.88 2.79
CA GLY A 51 -8.67 13.01 1.78
C GLY A 51 -7.92 13.81 0.71
N GLY A 52 -7.92 13.31 -0.52
CA GLY A 52 -7.37 13.99 -1.68
C GLY A 52 -5.91 13.68 -1.99
N GLY A 53 -5.24 12.86 -1.18
CA GLY A 53 -3.94 12.27 -1.51
C GLY A 53 -4.02 11.26 -2.66
N ARG A 54 -2.86 10.78 -3.11
CA ARG A 54 -2.77 9.70 -4.10
C ARG A 54 -2.64 8.35 -3.41
N GLN A 55 -3.40 7.37 -3.87
CA GLN A 55 -3.25 5.96 -3.49
C GLN A 55 -2.98 5.10 -4.71
N TYR A 56 -2.21 4.05 -4.49
CA TYR A 56 -1.88 3.03 -5.45
C TYR A 56 -2.36 1.70 -4.89
N LYS A 57 -3.20 1.01 -5.66
CA LYS A 57 -3.62 -0.35 -5.33
C LYS A 57 -2.96 -1.32 -6.30
N LEU A 58 -2.29 -2.34 -5.79
CA LEU A 58 -1.77 -3.41 -6.65
C LEU A 58 -2.89 -4.05 -7.45
N ASP A 59 -2.60 -4.33 -8.73
CA ASP A 59 -3.56 -4.99 -9.60
C ASP A 59 -3.94 -6.37 -9.03
N SER A 60 -5.23 -6.69 -9.06
CA SER A 60 -5.75 -7.90 -8.42
C SER A 60 -5.27 -9.17 -9.11
N ASP A 61 -5.03 -9.15 -10.42
CA ASP A 61 -4.53 -10.32 -11.14
C ASP A 61 -3.07 -10.59 -10.78
N PHE A 62 -2.27 -9.53 -10.61
CA PHE A 62 -0.90 -9.65 -10.11
C PHE A 62 -0.86 -10.20 -8.67
N VAL A 63 -1.70 -9.68 -7.78
CA VAL A 63 -1.81 -10.21 -6.41
C VAL A 63 -2.24 -11.69 -6.41
N ASN A 64 -3.19 -12.08 -7.27
CA ASN A 64 -3.64 -13.46 -7.42
C ASN A 64 -2.51 -14.39 -7.91
N GLN A 65 -1.65 -13.92 -8.81
CA GLN A 65 -0.47 -14.68 -9.26
C GLN A 65 0.54 -14.92 -8.14
N LEU A 66 0.63 -14.00 -7.17
CA LEU A 66 1.51 -14.15 -6.00
C LEU A 66 0.92 -15.02 -4.89
N GLN A 67 -0.40 -15.27 -4.87
CA GLN A 67 -1.05 -16.07 -3.81
C GLN A 67 -0.38 -17.41 -3.50
N PRO A 68 0.07 -18.22 -4.48
CA PRO A 68 0.77 -19.48 -4.20
C PRO A 68 2.08 -19.28 -3.41
N LEU A 69 2.71 -18.11 -3.52
CA LEU A 69 3.96 -17.77 -2.84
C LEU A 69 3.73 -17.17 -1.45
N LEU A 70 2.47 -16.93 -1.06
CA LEU A 70 2.06 -16.39 0.24
C LEU A 70 1.48 -17.46 1.19
N GLN A 71 1.54 -18.74 0.79
CA GLN A 71 0.94 -19.86 1.54
C GLN A 71 1.59 -20.13 2.89
N ASP A 72 2.81 -19.64 3.09
CA ASP A 72 3.55 -19.69 4.36
C ASP A 72 3.11 -18.62 5.37
N GLY A 73 2.15 -17.76 4.99
CA GLY A 73 1.68 -16.65 5.81
C GLY A 73 2.54 -15.40 5.70
N THR A 74 3.54 -15.37 4.81
CA THR A 74 4.35 -14.19 4.53
C THR A 74 3.46 -13.04 4.06
N PRO A 75 3.53 -11.84 4.65
CA PRO A 75 2.79 -10.69 4.19
C PRO A 75 3.18 -10.28 2.76
N LEU A 76 2.21 -9.82 1.97
CA LEU A 76 2.42 -9.42 0.57
C LEU A 76 3.61 -8.44 0.40
N ILE A 77 3.70 -7.43 1.26
CA ILE A 77 4.79 -6.43 1.18
C ILE A 77 6.16 -7.06 1.44
N ASP A 78 6.26 -7.95 2.44
CA ASP A 78 7.50 -8.67 2.71
C ASP A 78 7.86 -9.57 1.53
N LYS A 79 6.86 -10.18 0.89
CA LYS A 79 7.08 -10.98 -0.32
C LYS A 79 7.59 -10.16 -1.49
N LEU A 80 7.07 -8.95 -1.68
CA LEU A 80 7.55 -8.03 -2.72
C LEU A 80 8.98 -7.55 -2.45
N ILE A 81 9.40 -7.45 -1.18
CA ILE A 81 10.79 -7.17 -0.82
C ILE A 81 11.68 -8.37 -1.16
N GLU A 82 11.27 -9.58 -0.77
CA GLU A 82 12.02 -10.82 -1.09
C GLU A 82 12.22 -11.02 -2.59
N LEU A 83 11.20 -10.70 -3.39
CA LEU A 83 11.22 -10.83 -4.84
C LEU A 83 11.96 -9.66 -5.54
N GLY A 84 12.41 -8.65 -4.80
CA GLY A 84 13.19 -7.53 -5.35
C GLY A 84 12.37 -6.38 -5.95
N TYR A 85 11.03 -6.40 -5.83
CA TYR A 85 10.18 -5.29 -6.30
C TYR A 85 10.26 -4.06 -5.40
N LEU A 86 10.43 -4.26 -4.09
CA LEU A 86 10.43 -3.20 -3.10
C LEU A 86 11.69 -3.22 -2.24
N ARG A 87 12.12 -2.04 -1.80
CA ARG A 87 13.08 -1.86 -0.72
C ARG A 87 12.49 -0.98 0.37
N ARG A 88 12.55 -1.40 1.63
CA ARG A 88 12.13 -0.56 2.77
C ARG A 88 13.16 0.55 3.03
N ILE A 89 12.68 1.76 3.31
CA ILE A 89 13.50 2.96 3.58
C ILE A 89 13.05 3.68 4.86
#